data_AF-A0A1Y1ZTD1-F1
#
_entry.id   AF-A0A1Y1ZTD1-F1
#
_cell.length_a   1.000
_cell.length_b   1.000
_cell.length_c   1.000
_cell.angle_alpha   90.00
_cell.angle_beta   90.00
_cell.angle_gamma   90.00
#
_symmetry.space_group_name_H-M   'P 1'
#
loop_
_entity.id
_entity.type
_entity.pdbx_description
1 polymer ?
#
loop_
_entity_poly.entity_id
_entity_poly.type
_entity_poly.pdbx_seq_one_letter_code
_entity_poly.pdbx_strand_id
1 'polypeptide(L)'
;CINKSSSAELTKAINSMFEWYRVSKVCYVYISDFDSEDPDAEFGKSRWFTRGWTLQELIAPFNVRFYDRAWRYFGSKKDLRSKLSHITGIADVAMRNPLMIFTTSVATRMSWAARRQTTRQEDLAYCLLGIFEINMPLIYGEGIRAFKRLQEAIIKSKNDMSIFAWQAPNWLRSTNGSDLLATSPLDFLDCGIIKASRKRSPEFTMTNLGLRIHTELIAVG
;
A
#
# COMPACT_ATOMS: atom_id res chain seq x y z
N CYS A 1 6.31 -1.29 -22.13
CA CYS A 1 4.90 -0.81 -22.15
C CYS A 1 3.98 -1.98 -21.81
N ILE A 2 2.87 -1.72 -21.11
CA ILE A 2 1.82 -2.71 -20.84
C ILE A 2 0.74 -2.52 -21.89
N ASN A 3 0.37 -3.58 -22.62
CA ASN A 3 -0.76 -3.48 -23.54
C ASN A 3 -2.07 -3.46 -22.73
N LYS A 4 -2.77 -2.34 -22.78
CA LYS A 4 -4.06 -2.17 -22.09
C LYS A 4 -5.25 -2.70 -22.88
N SER A 5 -5.08 -3.08 -24.15
CA SER A 5 -6.16 -3.64 -24.97
C SER A 5 -6.38 -5.14 -24.75
N SER A 6 -5.40 -5.84 -24.18
CA SER A 6 -5.52 -7.25 -23.79
C SER A 6 -5.79 -7.35 -22.29
N SER A 7 -6.98 -7.81 -21.91
CA SER A 7 -7.37 -7.99 -20.50
C SER A 7 -6.50 -9.02 -19.78
N ALA A 8 -6.08 -10.07 -20.49
CA ALA A 8 -5.18 -11.10 -19.97
C ALA A 8 -3.77 -10.55 -19.73
N GLU A 9 -3.23 -9.76 -20.67
CA GLU A 9 -1.91 -9.14 -20.52
C GLU A 9 -1.94 -8.08 -19.40
N LEU A 10 -2.99 -7.26 -19.34
CA LEU A 10 -3.17 -6.26 -18.28
C LEU A 10 -3.22 -6.93 -16.90
N THR A 11 -3.97 -8.02 -16.77
CA THR A 11 -4.05 -8.81 -15.52
C THR A 11 -2.69 -9.36 -15.13
N LYS A 12 -1.98 -9.99 -16.08
CA LYS A 12 -0.63 -10.52 -15.84
C LYS A 12 0.32 -9.42 -15.42
N ALA A 13 0.27 -8.27 -16.09
CA ALA A 13 1.15 -7.15 -15.83
C ALA A 13 0.93 -6.55 -14.45
N ILE A 14 -0.32 -6.29 -14.06
CA ILE A 14 -0.64 -5.71 -12.74
C ILE A 14 -0.24 -6.66 -11.60
N ASN A 15 -0.53 -7.96 -11.73
CA ASN A 15 -0.12 -8.96 -10.73
C ASN A 15 1.42 -9.14 -10.67
N SER A 16 2.16 -8.78 -11.73
CA SER A 16 3.63 -8.89 -11.77
C SER A 16 4.36 -7.57 -11.49
N MET A 17 3.65 -6.44 -11.44
CA MET A 17 4.27 -5.11 -11.53
C MET A 17 5.24 -4.82 -10.38
N PHE A 18 4.86 -5.21 -9.16
CA PHE A 18 5.72 -5.07 -7.99
C PHE A 18 7.03 -5.84 -8.17
N GLU A 19 6.95 -7.06 -8.68
CA GLU A 19 8.13 -7.90 -8.91
C GLU A 19 9.05 -7.27 -9.94
N TRP A 20 8.49 -6.76 -11.04
CA TRP A 20 9.27 -6.07 -12.07
C TRP A 20 10.02 -4.86 -11.51
N TYR A 21 9.38 -4.07 -10.65
CA TYR A 21 10.09 -2.99 -9.96
C TYR A 21 11.15 -3.54 -8.99
N ARG A 22 10.84 -4.58 -8.21
CA ARG A 22 11.75 -5.17 -7.24
C ARG A 22 13.05 -5.68 -7.86
N VAL A 23 12.95 -6.35 -9.00
CA VAL A 23 14.10 -6.92 -9.72
C VAL A 23 14.76 -5.94 -10.69
N SER A 24 14.21 -4.73 -10.84
CA SER A 24 14.80 -3.72 -11.69
C SER A 24 16.16 -3.26 -11.15
N LYS A 25 17.12 -3.01 -12.06
CA LYS A 25 18.43 -2.44 -11.69
C LYS A 25 18.30 -0.98 -11.23
N VAL A 26 17.35 -0.25 -11.79
CA VAL A 26 17.08 1.15 -11.48
C VAL A 26 15.63 1.48 -11.87
N CYS A 27 14.97 2.25 -11.01
CA CYS A 27 13.70 2.89 -11.28
C CYS A 27 13.95 4.40 -11.45
N TYR A 28 13.58 4.93 -12.61
CA TYR A 28 13.66 6.37 -12.88
C TYR A 28 12.31 7.00 -12.59
N VAL A 29 12.29 7.98 -11.68
CA VAL A 29 11.09 8.71 -11.33
C VAL A 29 11.22 10.14 -11.82
N TYR A 30 10.32 10.52 -12.73
CA TYR A 30 10.20 11.87 -13.25
C TYR A 30 9.07 12.61 -12.54
N ILE A 31 9.39 13.74 -11.91
CA ILE A 31 8.47 14.57 -11.15
C ILE A 31 8.13 15.81 -11.97
N SER A 32 7.05 15.73 -12.75
CA SER A 32 6.67 16.77 -13.71
C SER A 32 6.27 18.12 -13.08
N ASP A 33 5.89 18.12 -11.80
CA ASP A 33 5.33 19.26 -11.07
C ASP A 33 6.24 19.75 -9.93
N PHE A 34 7.54 19.48 -10.03
CA PHE A 34 8.57 19.93 -9.11
C PHE A 34 9.76 20.48 -9.89
N ASP A 35 10.35 21.57 -9.41
CA ASP A 35 11.59 22.13 -9.92
C ASP A 35 12.64 22.08 -8.81
N SER A 36 13.79 21.45 -9.06
CA SER A 36 14.81 21.28 -8.03
C SER A 36 15.72 22.50 -7.82
N GLU A 37 15.68 23.48 -8.75
CA GLU A 37 16.43 24.75 -8.62
C GLU A 37 15.59 25.87 -8.02
N ASP A 38 14.26 25.70 -7.96
CA ASP A 38 13.35 26.66 -7.32
C ASP A 38 13.39 26.46 -5.78
N PRO A 39 13.88 27.45 -4.99
CA PRO A 39 13.94 27.32 -3.53
C PRO A 39 12.56 27.24 -2.87
N ASP A 40 11.53 27.78 -3.52
CA ASP A 40 10.14 27.78 -3.00
C ASP A 40 9.40 26.49 -3.39
N ALA A 41 9.95 25.69 -4.29
CA ALA A 41 9.33 24.43 -4.71
C ALA A 41 9.44 23.37 -3.62
N GLU A 42 8.29 22.87 -3.17
CA GLU A 42 8.23 21.82 -2.18
C GLU A 42 8.06 20.44 -2.84
N PHE A 43 9.13 19.64 -2.82
CA PHE A 43 9.09 18.25 -3.32
C PHE A 43 7.90 17.45 -2.78
N GLY A 44 7.57 17.59 -1.49
CA GLY A 44 6.47 16.87 -0.84
C GLY A 44 5.07 17.24 -1.33
N LYS A 45 4.91 18.38 -2.03
CA LYS A 45 3.63 18.80 -2.63
C LYS A 45 3.38 18.19 -4.02
N SER A 46 4.35 17.47 -4.59
CA SER A 46 4.16 16.81 -5.89
C SER A 46 3.02 15.79 -5.84
N ARG A 47 2.21 15.76 -6.91
CA ARG A 47 1.16 14.75 -7.10
C ARG A 47 1.71 13.33 -7.16
N TRP A 48 3.00 13.13 -7.39
CA TRP A 48 3.60 11.80 -7.36
C TRP A 48 3.39 11.09 -6.01
N PHE A 49 3.39 11.83 -4.89
CA PHE A 49 3.18 11.26 -3.56
C PHE A 49 1.74 10.84 -3.27
N THR A 50 0.77 11.40 -4.01
CA THR A 50 -0.65 11.12 -3.82
C THR A 50 -1.21 10.12 -4.83
N ARG A 51 -0.43 9.64 -5.80
CA ARG A 51 -0.88 8.61 -6.77
C ARG A 51 -0.73 7.21 -6.17
N GLY A 52 -1.73 6.34 -6.35
CA GLY A 52 -1.72 4.97 -5.83
C GLY A 52 -0.53 4.13 -6.33
N TRP A 53 -0.35 4.08 -7.65
CA TRP A 53 0.65 3.24 -8.31
C TRP A 53 2.11 3.58 -7.99
N THR A 54 2.39 4.84 -7.64
CA THR A 54 3.75 5.31 -7.34
C THR A 54 4.27 4.77 -6.01
N LEU A 55 3.40 4.19 -5.17
CA LEU A 55 3.84 3.48 -3.98
C LEU A 55 4.78 2.33 -4.34
N GLN A 56 4.39 1.52 -5.33
CA GLN A 56 5.20 0.38 -5.78
C GLN A 56 6.52 0.87 -6.39
N GLU A 57 6.50 1.94 -7.17
CA GLU A 57 7.69 2.59 -7.75
C GLU A 57 8.70 3.02 -6.66
N LEU A 58 8.21 3.43 -5.48
CA LEU A 58 9.07 3.86 -4.37
C LEU A 58 9.66 2.68 -3.58
N ILE A 59 8.79 1.74 -3.16
CA ILE A 59 9.16 0.75 -2.14
C ILE A 59 9.71 -0.54 -2.71
N ALA A 60 9.30 -0.94 -3.91
CA ALA A 60 9.73 -2.21 -4.50
C ALA A 60 11.20 -2.20 -4.97
N PRO A 61 11.69 -1.22 -5.76
CA PRO A 61 13.06 -1.25 -6.28
C PRO A 61 14.09 -0.90 -5.21
N PHE A 62 15.30 -1.45 -5.29
CA PHE A 62 16.41 -1.03 -4.43
C PHE A 62 16.93 0.37 -4.77
N ASN A 63 16.99 0.69 -6.07
CA ASN A 63 17.59 1.92 -6.58
C ASN A 63 16.53 2.74 -7.31
N VAL A 64 16.21 3.92 -6.77
CA VAL A 64 15.34 4.92 -7.42
C VAL A 64 16.14 6.19 -7.63
N ARG A 65 16.05 6.77 -8.82
CA ARG A 65 16.64 8.06 -9.15
C ARG A 65 15.55 9.05 -9.53
N PHE A 66 15.56 10.21 -8.89
CA PHE A 66 14.55 11.24 -9.07
C PHE A 66 15.07 12.34 -10.01
N TYR A 67 14.19 12.72 -10.92
CA TYR A 67 14.40 13.75 -11.92
C TYR A 67 13.26 14.76 -11.83
N ASP A 68 13.57 16.04 -11.89
CA ASP A 68 12.57 17.12 -11.82
C ASP A 68 11.92 17.38 -13.20
N ARG A 69 11.06 18.41 -13.28
CA ARG A 69 10.36 18.81 -14.52
C ARG A 69 11.28 19.16 -15.70
N ALA A 70 12.55 19.48 -15.44
CA ALA A 70 13.55 19.82 -16.44
C ALA A 70 14.46 18.63 -16.75
N TRP A 71 14.10 17.42 -16.29
CA TRP A 71 14.94 16.21 -16.37
C TRP A 71 16.30 16.36 -15.67
N ARG A 72 16.39 17.22 -14.64
CA ARG A 72 17.59 17.34 -13.82
C ARG A 72 17.54 16.32 -12.69
N TYR A 73 18.62 15.56 -12.55
CA TYR A 73 18.78 14.62 -11.43
C TYR A 73 18.97 15.40 -10.13
N PHE A 74 18.13 15.15 -9.12
CA PHE A 74 18.20 15.86 -7.84
C PHE A 74 18.36 14.94 -6.62
N GLY A 75 18.48 13.63 -6.84
CA GLY A 75 18.81 12.69 -5.77
C GLY A 75 18.30 11.28 -6.01
N SER A 76 18.88 10.33 -5.29
CA SER A 76 18.39 8.96 -5.23
C SER A 76 17.47 8.73 -4.03
N LYS A 77 16.76 7.60 -4.00
CA LYS A 77 16.03 7.16 -2.78
C LYS A 77 16.94 7.07 -1.56
N LYS A 78 18.22 6.76 -1.74
CA LYS A 78 19.19 6.74 -0.64
C LYS A 78 19.46 8.15 -0.12
N ASP A 79 19.66 9.10 -1.02
CA ASP A 79 20.01 10.50 -0.69
C ASP A 79 18.82 11.22 -0.05
N LEU A 80 17.61 10.97 -0.57
CA LEU A 80 16.38 11.65 -0.16
C LEU A 80 15.63 10.92 0.96
N ARG A 81 16.20 9.88 1.57
CA ARG A 81 15.45 8.94 2.41
C ARG A 81 14.73 9.57 3.59
N SER A 82 15.40 10.46 4.33
CA SER A 82 14.78 11.15 5.47
C SER A 82 13.59 12.01 5.02
N LYS A 83 13.75 12.76 3.92
CA LYS A 83 12.69 13.57 3.31
C LYS A 83 11.53 12.72 2.83
N LEU A 84 11.82 11.62 2.13
CA LEU A 84 10.82 10.66 1.65
C LEU A 84 10.06 10.02 2.82
N SER A 85 10.76 9.64 3.90
CA SER A 85 10.16 9.07 5.10
C SER A 85 9.20 10.03 5.77
N HIS A 86 9.58 11.30 5.88
CA HIS A 86 8.72 12.36 6.40
C HIS A 86 7.47 12.58 5.54
N ILE A 87 7.62 12.64 4.21
CA ILE A 87 6.49 12.88 3.29
C ILE A 87 5.50 11.70 3.28
N THR A 88 6.02 10.47 3.29
CA THR A 88 5.21 9.26 3.04
C THR A 88 4.76 8.52 4.29
N GLY A 89 5.36 8.81 5.45
CA GLY A 89 5.17 8.03 6.68
C GLY A 89 5.81 6.63 6.64
N ILE A 90 6.56 6.30 5.58
CA ILE A 90 7.23 5.00 5.46
C ILE A 90 8.56 5.05 6.23
N ALA A 91 8.76 4.11 7.14
CA ALA A 91 9.97 4.06 7.97
C ALA A 91 11.26 3.89 7.14
N ASP A 92 12.37 4.46 7.62
CA ASP A 92 13.70 4.39 6.99
C ASP A 92 14.09 2.95 6.61
N VAL A 93 13.82 2.00 7.52
CA VAL A 93 14.13 0.58 7.34
C VAL A 93 13.42 -0.02 6.12
N ALA A 94 12.15 0.34 5.90
CA ALA A 94 11.36 -0.11 4.77
C ALA A 94 11.78 0.57 3.46
N MET A 95 12.28 1.81 3.52
CA MET A 95 12.83 2.48 2.34
C MET A 95 14.17 1.90 1.89
N ARG A 96 14.99 1.47 2.85
CA ARG A 96 16.35 0.95 2.61
C ARG A 96 16.34 -0.44 1.98
N ASN A 97 15.48 -1.32 2.49
CA ASN A 97 15.44 -2.71 2.07
C ASN A 97 13.99 -3.10 1.71
N PRO A 98 13.67 -3.26 0.42
CA PRO A 98 12.35 -3.72 -0.03
C PRO A 98 11.88 -5.01 0.65
N LEU A 99 12.78 -5.89 1.08
CA LEU A 99 12.42 -7.14 1.77
C LEU A 99 11.74 -6.93 3.13
N MET A 100 11.91 -5.74 3.73
CA MET A 100 11.23 -5.40 4.99
C MET A 100 9.72 -5.36 4.85
N ILE A 101 9.18 -5.22 3.63
CA ILE A 101 7.76 -5.25 3.38
C ILE A 101 7.11 -6.57 3.85
N PHE A 102 7.83 -7.69 3.75
CA PHE A 102 7.31 -9.02 4.05
C PHE A 102 7.19 -9.30 5.54
N THR A 103 7.93 -8.57 6.37
CA THR A 103 7.87 -8.62 7.83
C THR A 103 7.08 -7.47 8.44
N THR A 104 6.63 -6.53 7.62
CA THR A 104 5.81 -5.40 8.03
C THR A 104 4.34 -5.81 8.14
N SER A 105 3.67 -5.36 9.18
CA SER A 105 2.26 -5.66 9.43
C SER A 105 1.36 -5.23 8.28
N VAL A 106 0.21 -5.89 8.14
CA VAL A 106 -0.82 -5.49 7.18
C VAL A 106 -1.25 -4.03 7.42
N ALA A 107 -1.50 -3.65 8.68
CA ALA A 107 -1.96 -2.30 9.01
C ALA A 107 -0.93 -1.22 8.64
N THR A 108 0.35 -1.44 8.90
CA THR A 108 1.40 -0.50 8.51
C THR A 108 1.52 -0.40 6.99
N ARG A 109 1.48 -1.52 6.26
CA ARG A 109 1.48 -1.48 4.79
C ARG A 109 0.27 -0.74 4.22
N MET A 110 -0.92 -0.93 4.82
CA MET A 110 -2.13 -0.18 4.44
C MET A 110 -1.97 1.32 4.71
N SER A 111 -1.38 1.70 5.85
CA SER A 111 -1.15 3.12 6.20
C SER A 111 -0.31 3.85 5.15
N TRP A 112 0.61 3.17 4.47
CA TRP A 112 1.40 3.77 3.40
C TRP A 112 0.51 4.20 2.23
N ALA A 113 -0.58 3.49 1.96
CA ALA A 113 -1.52 3.82 0.90
C ALA A 113 -2.63 4.79 1.34
N ALA A 114 -2.73 5.13 2.64
CA ALA A 114 -3.85 5.85 3.22
C ALA A 114 -4.17 7.21 2.56
N ARG A 115 -3.13 7.96 2.17
CA ARG A 115 -3.27 9.28 1.54
C ARG A 115 -3.19 9.24 0.01
N ARG A 116 -3.14 8.05 -0.58
CA ARG A 116 -3.01 7.87 -2.03
C ARG A 116 -4.38 7.72 -2.69
N GLN A 117 -4.45 8.15 -3.93
CA GLN A 117 -5.65 8.25 -4.74
C GLN A 117 -5.42 7.62 -6.12
N THR A 118 -6.49 7.10 -6.68
CA THR A 118 -6.53 6.49 -8.01
C THR A 118 -7.70 7.04 -8.80
N THR A 119 -7.56 7.08 -10.13
CA THR A 119 -8.63 7.57 -11.01
C THR A 119 -9.80 6.59 -11.06
N ARG A 120 -9.51 5.28 -11.11
CA ARG A 120 -10.50 4.22 -10.97
C ARG A 120 -10.54 3.75 -9.53
N GLN A 121 -11.73 3.50 -8.99
CA GLN A 121 -11.89 3.11 -7.59
C GLN A 121 -11.23 1.75 -7.31
N GLU A 122 -11.30 0.83 -8.26
CA GLU A 122 -10.72 -0.51 -8.15
C GLU A 122 -9.19 -0.49 -8.11
N ASP A 123 -8.57 0.49 -8.77
CA ASP A 123 -7.12 0.63 -8.78
C ASP A 123 -6.57 0.91 -7.37
N LEU A 124 -7.39 1.39 -6.42
CA LEU A 124 -7.00 1.54 -5.03
C LEU A 124 -6.63 0.19 -4.39
N ALA A 125 -7.30 -0.89 -4.81
CA ALA A 125 -6.96 -2.25 -4.43
C ALA A 125 -5.85 -2.82 -5.32
N TYR A 126 -5.96 -2.64 -6.64
CA TYR A 126 -5.05 -3.27 -7.59
C TYR A 126 -3.61 -2.75 -7.50
N CYS A 127 -3.43 -1.47 -7.12
CA CYS A 127 -2.10 -0.91 -6.88
C CYS A 127 -1.44 -1.44 -5.59
N LEU A 128 -2.12 -2.29 -4.82
CA LEU A 128 -1.59 -2.88 -3.58
C LEU A 128 -1.34 -4.39 -3.69
N LEU A 129 -1.70 -5.04 -4.80
CA LEU A 129 -1.59 -6.51 -4.94
C LEU A 129 -0.20 -7.04 -4.60
N GLY A 130 0.83 -6.52 -5.25
CA GLY A 130 2.22 -6.96 -4.99
C GLY A 130 2.77 -6.53 -3.63
N ILE A 131 2.24 -5.46 -3.02
CA ILE A 131 2.59 -5.03 -1.65
C ILE A 131 2.11 -6.05 -0.62
N PHE A 132 0.97 -6.69 -0.90
CA PHE A 132 0.37 -7.69 -0.04
C PHE A 132 0.64 -9.13 -0.45
N GLU A 133 1.38 -9.36 -1.54
CA GLU A 133 1.64 -10.68 -2.14
C GLU A 133 0.34 -11.41 -2.53
N ILE A 134 -0.64 -10.65 -3.01
CA ILE A 134 -1.93 -11.16 -3.46
C ILE A 134 -1.97 -11.19 -4.98
N ASN A 135 -2.47 -12.31 -5.52
CA ASN A 135 -2.89 -12.40 -6.91
C ASN A 135 -4.40 -12.58 -6.95
N MET A 136 -5.09 -11.72 -7.72
CA MET A 136 -6.54 -11.83 -7.91
C MET A 136 -6.97 -11.28 -9.29
N PRO A 137 -8.10 -11.77 -9.85
CA PRO A 137 -8.65 -11.24 -11.09
C PRO A 137 -9.02 -9.76 -10.99
N LEU A 138 -8.67 -8.98 -12.02
CA LEU A 138 -9.07 -7.58 -12.17
C LEU A 138 -10.45 -7.51 -12.81
N ILE A 139 -11.42 -6.95 -12.07
CA ILE A 139 -12.80 -6.77 -12.48
C ILE A 139 -13.12 -5.27 -12.47
N TYR A 140 -12.76 -4.58 -13.54
CA TYR A 140 -13.14 -3.17 -13.68
C TYR A 140 -14.66 -3.03 -13.78
N GLY A 141 -15.25 -2.17 -12.95
CA GLY A 141 -16.69 -2.04 -12.75
C GLY A 141 -17.17 -2.58 -11.40
N GLU A 142 -16.30 -3.25 -10.62
CA GLU A 142 -16.67 -3.72 -9.28
C GLU A 142 -16.61 -2.64 -8.19
N GLY A 143 -16.02 -1.47 -8.50
CA GLY A 143 -15.91 -0.32 -7.60
C GLY A 143 -15.19 -0.66 -6.29
N ILE A 144 -15.74 -0.17 -5.17
CA ILE A 144 -15.18 -0.38 -3.82
C ILE A 144 -15.09 -1.86 -3.41
N ARG A 145 -15.83 -2.76 -4.06
CA ARG A 145 -15.77 -4.21 -3.80
C ARG A 145 -14.39 -4.80 -4.08
N ALA A 146 -13.60 -4.18 -4.96
CA ALA A 146 -12.22 -4.58 -5.22
C ALA A 146 -11.37 -4.55 -3.94
N PHE A 147 -11.54 -3.51 -3.11
CA PHE A 147 -10.80 -3.37 -1.86
C PHE A 147 -11.26 -4.36 -0.79
N LYS A 148 -12.55 -4.69 -0.75
CA LYS A 148 -13.07 -5.77 0.11
C LYS A 148 -12.47 -7.13 -0.28
N ARG A 149 -12.46 -7.46 -1.58
CA ARG A 149 -11.82 -8.69 -2.10
C ARG A 149 -10.32 -8.76 -1.80
N LEU A 150 -9.62 -7.62 -1.86
CA LEU A 150 -8.21 -7.56 -1.45
C LEU A 150 -8.06 -7.95 0.02
N GLN A 151 -8.87 -7.37 0.91
CA GLN A 151 -8.82 -7.72 2.34
C GLN A 151 -9.15 -9.19 2.57
N GLU A 152 -10.18 -9.74 1.92
CA GLU A 152 -10.52 -11.17 2.00
C GLU A 152 -9.36 -12.06 1.55
N ALA A 153 -8.67 -11.70 0.47
CA ALA A 153 -7.49 -12.42 -0.01
C ALA A 153 -6.30 -12.33 0.96
N ILE A 154 -6.12 -11.18 1.62
CA ILE A 154 -5.11 -11.01 2.68
C ILE A 154 -5.45 -11.91 3.88
N ILE A 155 -6.70 -11.90 4.35
CA ILE A 155 -7.16 -12.75 5.46
C ILE A 155 -6.91 -14.23 5.16
N LYS A 156 -7.21 -14.66 3.93
CA LYS A 156 -7.02 -16.05 3.51
C LYS A 156 -5.54 -16.47 3.41
N SER A 157 -4.62 -15.52 3.18
CA SER A 157 -3.20 -15.80 2.93
C SER A 157 -2.29 -15.52 4.12
N LYS A 158 -2.67 -14.61 5.03
CA LYS A 158 -1.83 -14.16 6.14
C LYS A 158 -2.60 -14.15 7.46
N ASN A 159 -2.01 -14.78 8.47
CA ASN A 159 -2.50 -14.72 9.85
C ASN A 159 -1.95 -13.49 10.59
N ASP A 160 -2.34 -12.31 10.12
CA ASP A 160 -1.96 -11.00 10.69
C ASP A 160 -3.21 -10.22 11.13
N MET A 161 -3.47 -10.24 12.44
CA MET A 161 -4.62 -9.58 13.06
C MET A 161 -4.65 -8.05 12.87
N SER A 162 -3.53 -7.44 12.47
CA SER A 162 -3.48 -5.99 12.23
C SER A 162 -4.40 -5.56 11.08
N ILE A 163 -4.87 -6.47 10.22
CA ILE A 163 -5.91 -6.18 9.23
C ILE A 163 -7.20 -5.62 9.83
N PHE A 164 -7.48 -5.88 11.12
CA PHE A 164 -8.65 -5.35 11.84
C PHE A 164 -8.35 -4.10 12.69
N ALA A 165 -7.14 -3.54 12.59
CA ALA A 165 -6.72 -2.40 13.43
C ALA A 165 -7.14 -1.02 12.87
N TRP A 166 -7.87 -1.00 11.76
CA TRP A 166 -8.37 0.21 11.12
C TRP A 166 -9.37 0.96 12.03
N GLN A 167 -9.51 2.26 11.80
CA GLN A 167 -10.42 3.12 12.55
C GLN A 167 -11.41 3.78 11.61
N ALA A 168 -12.71 3.57 11.85
CA ALA A 168 -13.74 4.31 11.14
C ALA A 168 -13.68 5.80 11.52
N PRO A 169 -13.79 6.73 10.56
CA PRO A 169 -14.02 8.14 10.85
C PRO A 169 -15.25 8.32 11.77
N ASN A 170 -15.17 9.26 12.70
CA ASN A 170 -16.22 9.44 13.73
C ASN A 170 -17.64 9.66 13.15
N TRP A 171 -17.78 10.20 11.95
CA TRP A 171 -19.07 10.43 11.29
C TRP A 171 -19.69 9.16 10.67
N LEU A 172 -18.88 8.16 10.31
CA LEU A 172 -19.34 6.84 9.85
C LEU A 172 -19.85 5.96 11.00
N ARG A 173 -19.54 6.29 12.25
CA ARG A 173 -20.04 5.56 13.44
C ARG A 173 -21.56 5.68 13.62
N SER A 174 -22.21 6.64 12.96
CA SER A 174 -23.63 6.96 13.17
C SER A 174 -24.59 6.33 12.15
N THR A 175 -24.12 5.74 11.06
CA THR A 175 -24.98 5.17 10.02
C THR A 175 -24.77 3.67 9.90
N ASN A 176 -25.71 2.91 10.46
CA ASN A 176 -26.05 1.51 10.21
C ASN A 176 -24.95 0.59 9.63
N GLY A 177 -24.35 -0.20 10.54
CA GLY A 177 -23.59 -1.40 10.20
C GLY A 177 -22.13 -1.13 9.87
N SER A 178 -21.26 -1.08 10.89
CA SER A 178 -19.83 -1.20 10.67
C SER A 178 -19.55 -2.57 10.05
N ASP A 179 -19.35 -2.61 8.73
CA ASP A 179 -18.79 -3.78 8.06
C ASP A 179 -17.44 -4.09 8.73
N LEU A 180 -17.11 -5.36 8.92
CA LEU A 180 -15.92 -5.77 9.67
C LEU A 180 -14.61 -5.30 8.99
N LEU A 181 -14.66 -5.11 7.69
CA LEU A 181 -13.53 -4.75 6.85
C LEU A 181 -13.54 -3.26 6.54
N ALA A 182 -12.35 -2.69 6.40
CA ALA A 182 -12.17 -1.30 6.06
C ALA A 182 -12.77 -0.96 4.68
N THR A 183 -13.18 0.30 4.51
CA THR A 183 -13.71 0.79 3.23
C THR A 183 -12.61 1.30 2.31
N SER A 184 -11.48 1.74 2.88
CA SER A 184 -10.36 2.31 2.15
C SER A 184 -9.05 2.15 2.95
N PRO A 185 -7.85 2.17 2.32
CA PRO A 185 -6.59 2.32 3.03
C PRO A 185 -6.55 3.56 3.96
N LEU A 186 -7.36 4.58 3.69
CA LEU A 186 -7.48 5.77 4.55
C LEU A 186 -7.86 5.41 5.99
N ASP A 187 -8.65 4.35 6.18
CA ASP A 187 -9.07 3.89 7.51
C ASP A 187 -7.87 3.35 8.35
N PHE A 188 -6.71 3.14 7.72
CA PHE A 188 -5.45 2.75 8.36
C PHE A 188 -4.46 3.91 8.53
N LEU A 189 -4.88 5.16 8.36
CA LEU A 189 -3.99 6.33 8.37
C LEU A 189 -3.04 6.35 9.58
N ASP A 190 -3.56 6.08 10.77
CA ASP A 190 -2.81 6.13 12.03
C ASP A 190 -2.19 4.78 12.44
N CYS A 191 -2.20 3.79 11.53
CA CYS A 191 -1.71 2.44 11.80
C CYS A 191 -0.23 2.21 11.48
N GLY A 192 0.52 3.27 11.14
CA GLY A 192 1.92 3.18 10.69
C GLY A 192 2.91 2.64 11.72
N ILE A 193 2.52 2.58 13.00
CA ILE A 193 3.35 2.06 14.11
C ILE A 193 2.95 0.66 14.58
N ILE A 194 1.87 0.09 14.03
CA ILE A 194 1.33 -1.20 14.47
C ILE A 194 2.26 -2.32 13.99
N LYS A 195 2.78 -3.10 14.93
CA LYS A 195 3.65 -4.25 14.62
C LYS A 195 2.82 -5.52 14.57
N ALA A 196 3.17 -6.42 13.65
CA ALA A 196 2.61 -7.77 13.66
C ALA A 196 3.01 -8.47 14.97
N SER A 197 2.10 -9.28 15.51
CA SER A 197 2.39 -10.08 16.70
C SER A 197 3.56 -11.02 16.42
N ARG A 198 4.53 -11.07 17.35
CA ARG A 198 5.62 -12.07 17.32
C ARG A 198 5.17 -13.43 17.83
N LYS A 199 4.09 -13.48 18.62
CA LYS A 199 3.45 -14.72 19.04
C LYS A 199 2.55 -15.21 17.91
N ARG A 200 2.35 -16.53 17.85
CA ARG A 200 1.44 -17.17 16.89
C ARG A 200 0.07 -16.50 17.01
N SER A 201 -0.31 -15.74 16.00
CA SER A 201 -1.64 -15.12 15.96
C SER A 201 -2.70 -16.21 15.98
N PRO A 202 -3.85 -15.99 16.64
CA PRO A 202 -4.98 -16.92 16.59
C PRO A 202 -5.40 -17.10 15.12
N GLU A 203 -5.77 -18.31 14.72
CA GLU A 203 -6.31 -18.51 13.37
C GLU A 203 -7.65 -17.78 13.26
N PHE A 204 -7.84 -17.07 12.14
CA PHE A 204 -9.08 -16.40 11.82
C PHE A 204 -9.47 -16.59 10.36
N THR A 205 -10.78 -16.61 10.11
CA THR A 205 -11.33 -16.78 8.76
C THR A 205 -12.63 -16.01 8.58
N MET A 206 -12.87 -15.57 7.34
CA MET A 206 -14.13 -14.97 6.94
C MET A 206 -15.14 -16.06 6.59
N THR A 207 -16.31 -15.99 7.20
CA THR A 207 -17.47 -16.84 6.92
C THR A 207 -18.64 -16.00 6.42
N ASN A 208 -19.69 -16.63 5.90
CA ASN A 208 -20.93 -15.94 5.57
C ASN A 208 -21.66 -15.34 6.80
N LEU A 209 -21.26 -15.72 8.02
CA LEU A 209 -21.75 -15.15 9.28
C LEU A 209 -20.83 -14.03 9.83
N GLY A 210 -19.69 -13.76 9.18
CA GLY A 210 -18.68 -12.82 9.65
C GLY A 210 -17.37 -13.49 10.08
N LEU A 211 -16.65 -12.86 11.00
CA LEU A 211 -15.33 -13.32 11.45
C LEU A 211 -15.45 -14.49 12.43
N ARG A 212 -14.72 -15.57 12.15
CA ARG A 212 -14.47 -16.63 13.14
C ARG A 212 -13.01 -16.55 13.56
N ILE A 213 -12.74 -16.52 14.87
CA ILE A 213 -11.39 -16.51 15.46
C ILE A 213 -11.30 -17.62 16.51
N HIS A 214 -10.22 -18.39 16.48
CA HIS A 214 -9.89 -19.35 17.53
C HIS A 214 -8.76 -18.79 18.39
N THR A 215 -9.08 -18.31 19.60
CA THR A 215 -8.12 -17.74 20.54
C THR A 215 -8.16 -18.44 21.89
N GLU A 216 -7.04 -18.42 22.60
CA GLU A 216 -6.93 -18.91 23.97
C GLU A 216 -7.21 -17.76 24.96
N LEU A 217 -7.92 -18.07 26.05
CA LEU A 217 -8.03 -17.16 27.19
C LEU A 217 -6.78 -17.34 28.06
N ILE A 218 -5.96 -16.30 28.14
CA ILE A 218 -4.78 -16.29 29.00
C ILE A 218 -5.12 -15.48 30.25
N ALA A 219 -5.05 -16.11 31.42
CA ALA A 219 -5.16 -15.40 32.69
C ALA A 219 -3.98 -14.44 32.82
N VAL A 220 -4.27 -13.16 33.03
CA VAL A 220 -3.25 -12.15 33.34
C VAL A 220 -3.00 -12.23 34.84
N GLY A 221 -1.87 -12.83 35.24
CA GLY A 221 -1.39 -12.90 36.62
C GLY A 221 -0.51 -11.70 36.97
#